data_AF-A0A5S9Y4R8-F1
#
_entry.id   AF-A0A5S9Y4R8-F1
#
_cell.length_a   1.000
_cell.length_b   1.000
_cell.length_c   1.000
_cell.angle_alpha   90.00
_cell.angle_beta   90.00
_cell.angle_gamma   90.00
#
_symmetry.space_group_name_H-M   'P 1'
#
loop_
_entity.id
_entity.type
_entity.pdbx_description
1 polymer ?
#
loop_
_entity_poly.entity_id
_entity_poly.type
_entity_poly.pdbx_seq_one_letter_code
_entity_poly.pdbx_strand_id
1 'polypeptide(L)'
;MSASHTHDHHRGEPPLKKLQKKFTSFVIELDKEEDNYSECGRLAKAFLQELSAFEIPLLKSQVVVAANLREKENFNELKDETNRQIMQAQADIEDLKKQLEESKIERQQKEECEAIRKLISAQPPRSETQKVIHELKKEIAELEAENTASWRLLELRKKQFALLLHVVDELQETMEDEQKSMVEEMQRNITADGAEAMSID
;
A
#
# COMPACT_ATOMS: atom_id res chain seq x y z
N MET A 1 37.69 9.19 -28.81
CA MET A 1 39.08 9.60 -28.53
C MET A 1 39.99 8.44 -28.95
N SER A 2 40.38 8.39 -30.22
CA SER A 2 41.33 7.38 -30.68
C SER A 2 42.72 7.96 -30.52
N ALA A 3 43.43 7.51 -29.50
CA ALA A 3 44.83 7.83 -29.32
C ALA A 3 45.60 7.19 -30.48
N SER A 4 45.95 8.00 -31.47
CA SER A 4 46.93 7.69 -32.48
C SER A 4 48.26 7.40 -31.78
N HIS A 5 48.51 6.13 -31.47
CA HIS A 5 49.78 5.69 -30.94
C HIS A 5 50.82 5.82 -32.06
N THR A 6 51.63 6.86 -31.92
CA THR A 6 52.79 7.22 -32.72
C THR A 6 53.73 6.02 -32.92
N HIS A 7 53.93 5.57 -34.16
CA HIS A 7 55.19 4.91 -34.51
C HIS A 7 56.05 5.92 -35.28
N ASP A 8 57.01 6.44 -34.53
CA ASP A 8 58.16 7.24 -34.93
C ASP A 8 58.59 6.91 -36.37
N HIS A 9 58.40 7.85 -37.29
CA HIS A 9 58.94 7.77 -38.63
C HIS A 9 60.46 7.89 -38.49
N HIS A 10 61.17 6.78 -38.67
CA HIS A 10 62.62 6.81 -38.87
C HIS A 10 62.92 7.88 -39.91
N ARG A 11 63.65 8.92 -39.48
CA ARG A 11 64.03 10.12 -40.23
C ARG A 11 65.07 9.83 -41.33
N GLY A 12 64.96 8.64 -41.95
CA GLY A 12 65.83 8.09 -42.96
C GLY A 12 65.04 7.44 -44.10
N GLU A 13 65.75 6.97 -45.13
CA GLU A 13 65.15 6.33 -46.29
C GLU A 13 64.30 5.10 -45.89
N PRO A 14 63.08 4.93 -46.45
CA PRO A 14 62.23 3.78 -46.15
C PRO A 14 62.98 2.45 -46.37
N PRO A 15 62.89 1.47 -45.45
CA PRO A 15 63.64 0.21 -45.53
C PRO A 15 63.49 -0.51 -46.88
N LEU A 16 62.28 -0.55 -47.44
CA LEU A 16 62.01 -1.14 -48.76
C LEU A 16 62.73 -0.39 -49.89
N LYS A 17 62.74 0.94 -49.84
CA LYS A 17 63.39 1.80 -50.84
C LYS A 17 64.91 1.65 -50.80
N LYS A 18 65.47 1.54 -49.60
CA LYS A 18 66.90 1.29 -49.38
C LYS A 18 67.32 -0.09 -49.90
N LEU A 19 66.53 -1.13 -49.62
CA LEU A 19 66.70 -2.47 -50.17
C LEU A 19 66.65 -2.48 -51.69
N GLN A 20 65.63 -1.84 -52.28
CA GLN A 20 65.48 -1.72 -53.73
C GLN A 20 66.69 -1.06 -54.38
N LYS A 21 67.22 0.03 -53.80
CA LYS A 21 68.44 0.66 -54.31
C LYS A 21 69.66 -0.28 -54.30
N LYS A 22 69.86 -1.04 -53.22
CA LYS A 22 70.97 -2.01 -53.13
C LYS A 22 70.83 -3.14 -54.14
N PHE A 23 69.62 -3.64 -54.34
CA PHE A 23 69.30 -4.61 -55.38
C PHE A 23 69.62 -4.08 -56.78
N THR A 24 69.10 -2.90 -57.12
CA THR A 24 69.32 -2.28 -58.43
C THR A 24 70.80 -2.00 -58.69
N SER A 25 71.56 -1.52 -57.69
CA SER A 25 73.01 -1.32 -57.85
C SER A 25 73.76 -2.63 -58.12
N PHE A 26 73.38 -3.74 -57.47
CA PHE A 26 73.98 -5.04 -57.71
C PHE A 26 73.67 -5.56 -59.11
N VAL A 27 72.41 -5.49 -59.55
CA VAL A 27 71.99 -5.92 -60.90
C VAL A 27 72.69 -5.11 -61.99
N ILE A 28 72.77 -3.78 -61.84
CA ILE A 28 73.48 -2.91 -62.80
C ILE A 28 74.95 -3.29 -62.94
N GLU A 29 75.63 -3.67 -61.84
CA GLU A 29 77.04 -4.09 -61.92
C GLU A 29 77.19 -5.46 -62.61
N LEU A 30 76.24 -6.37 -62.41
CA LEU A 30 76.22 -7.67 -63.10
C LEU A 30 75.99 -7.55 -64.61
N ASP A 31 75.22 -6.56 -65.06
CA ASP A 31 74.89 -6.34 -66.47
C ASP A 31 76.04 -5.72 -67.27
N LYS A 32 77.15 -5.35 -66.62
CA LYS A 32 78.36 -4.84 -67.30
C LYS A 32 79.16 -6.01 -67.88
N GLU A 33 79.62 -5.89 -69.12
CA GLU A 33 80.53 -6.86 -69.76
C GLU A 33 82.00 -6.75 -69.28
N GLU A 34 82.21 -6.17 -68.10
CA GLU A 34 83.53 -6.01 -67.46
C GLU A 34 83.71 -7.05 -66.35
N ASP A 35 84.87 -7.72 -66.32
CA ASP A 35 85.22 -8.75 -65.33
C ASP A 35 85.52 -8.16 -63.93
N ASN A 36 84.56 -7.45 -63.32
CA ASN A 36 84.69 -6.79 -62.01
C ASN A 36 84.09 -7.62 -60.86
N TYR A 37 84.55 -8.87 -60.74
CA TYR A 37 84.05 -9.83 -59.74
C TYR A 37 84.14 -9.33 -58.29
N SER A 38 85.13 -8.48 -57.97
CA SER A 38 85.30 -7.90 -56.63
C SER A 38 84.15 -6.96 -56.26
N GLU A 39 83.77 -6.05 -57.15
CA GLU A 39 82.67 -5.11 -56.89
C GLU A 39 81.31 -5.81 -56.90
N CYS A 40 81.10 -6.78 -57.79
CA CYS A 40 79.92 -7.65 -57.77
C CYS A 40 79.76 -8.36 -56.41
N GLY A 41 80.83 -8.95 -55.88
CA GLY A 41 80.82 -9.61 -54.57
C GLY A 41 80.53 -8.64 -53.42
N ARG A 42 81.08 -7.42 -53.48
CA ARG A 42 80.83 -6.36 -52.48
C ARG A 42 79.37 -5.90 -52.49
N LEU A 43 78.80 -5.68 -53.68
CA LEU A 43 77.40 -5.24 -53.85
C LEU A 43 76.41 -6.35 -53.47
N ALA A 44 76.70 -7.61 -53.83
CA ALA A 44 75.91 -8.77 -53.40
C ALA A 44 75.84 -8.87 -51.87
N LYS A 45 76.98 -8.74 -51.18
CA LYS A 45 77.04 -8.75 -49.72
C LYS A 45 76.24 -7.59 -49.11
N ALA A 46 76.35 -6.39 -49.69
CA ALA A 46 75.59 -5.22 -49.23
C ALA A 46 74.07 -5.39 -49.43
N PHE A 47 73.63 -5.99 -50.53
CA PHE A 47 72.23 -6.32 -50.77
C PHE A 47 71.70 -7.35 -49.77
N LEU A 48 72.43 -8.45 -49.55
CA LEU A 48 72.03 -9.48 -48.59
C LEU A 48 71.94 -8.95 -47.16
N GLN A 49 72.87 -8.07 -46.76
CA GLN A 49 72.81 -7.40 -45.46
C GLN A 49 71.57 -6.52 -45.33
N GLU A 50 71.23 -5.75 -46.36
CA GLU A 50 70.02 -4.91 -46.35
C GLU A 50 68.74 -5.75 -46.38
N LEU A 51 68.75 -6.90 -47.08
CA LEU A 51 67.62 -7.83 -47.13
C LEU A 51 67.33 -8.42 -45.76
N SER A 52 68.37 -8.88 -45.05
CA SER A 52 68.25 -9.36 -43.67
C SER A 52 67.79 -8.25 -42.72
N ALA A 53 68.28 -7.02 -42.90
CA ALA A 53 67.82 -5.88 -42.11
C ALA A 53 66.34 -5.53 -42.38
N PHE A 54 65.84 -5.73 -43.61
CA PHE A 54 64.44 -5.50 -43.99
C PHE A 54 63.48 -6.58 -43.46
N GLU A 55 63.98 -7.80 -43.26
CA GLU A 55 63.20 -8.91 -42.71
C GLU A 55 62.71 -8.63 -41.27
N ILE A 56 63.56 -7.99 -40.45
CA ILE A 56 63.26 -7.68 -39.05
C ILE A 56 61.97 -6.84 -38.88
N PRO A 57 61.81 -5.66 -39.51
CA PRO A 57 60.57 -4.88 -39.39
C PRO A 57 59.36 -5.58 -40.02
N LEU A 58 59.55 -6.45 -41.03
CA LEU A 58 58.46 -7.23 -41.61
C LEU A 58 57.90 -8.24 -40.60
N LEU A 59 58.78 -9.01 -39.95
CA LEU A 59 58.41 -9.95 -38.90
C LEU A 59 57.80 -9.23 -37.70
N LYS A 60 58.36 -8.07 -37.29
CA LYS A 60 57.77 -7.23 -36.24
C LYS A 60 56.34 -6.83 -36.59
N SER A 61 56.11 -6.36 -37.81
CA SER A 61 54.77 -5.97 -38.29
C SER A 61 53.79 -7.15 -38.23
N GLN A 62 54.23 -8.35 -38.66
CA GLN A 62 53.41 -9.56 -38.61
C GLN A 62 52.99 -9.92 -37.17
N VAL A 63 53.92 -9.87 -36.21
CA VAL A 63 53.63 -10.11 -34.79
C VAL A 63 52.66 -9.06 -34.24
N VAL A 64 52.84 -7.80 -34.60
CA VAL A 64 51.93 -6.70 -34.21
C VAL A 64 50.52 -6.93 -34.76
N VAL A 65 50.38 -7.30 -36.04
CA VAL A 65 49.07 -7.60 -36.65
C VAL A 65 48.40 -8.77 -35.93
N ALA A 66 49.14 -9.84 -35.65
CA ALA A 66 48.61 -10.99 -34.93
C ALA A 66 48.16 -10.63 -33.50
N ALA A 67 48.93 -9.80 -32.79
CA ALA A 67 48.56 -9.31 -31.46
C ALA A 67 47.28 -8.45 -31.49
N ASN A 68 47.17 -7.53 -32.45
CA ASN A 68 45.97 -6.69 -32.61
C ASN A 68 44.72 -7.51 -32.95
N LEU A 69 44.86 -8.59 -33.75
CA LEU A 69 43.73 -9.44 -34.07
C LEU A 69 43.18 -10.15 -32.82
N ARG A 70 44.08 -10.70 -31.99
CA ARG A 70 43.72 -11.30 -30.71
C ARG A 70 43.08 -10.28 -29.76
N GLU A 71 43.64 -9.08 -29.69
CA GLU A 71 43.10 -8.03 -28.83
C GLU A 71 41.71 -7.58 -29.29
N LYS A 72 41.46 -7.49 -30.60
CA LYS A 72 40.15 -7.22 -31.16
C LYS A 72 39.13 -8.30 -30.78
N GLU A 73 39.51 -9.58 -30.82
CA GLU A 73 38.64 -10.68 -30.39
C GLU A 73 38.29 -10.57 -28.91
N ASN A 74 39.28 -10.34 -28.05
CA ASN A 74 39.05 -10.10 -26.62
C ASN A 74 38.10 -8.91 -26.35
N PHE A 75 38.23 -7.81 -27.11
CA PHE A 75 37.32 -6.68 -26.98
C PHE A 75 35.89 -7.00 -27.43
N ASN A 76 35.72 -7.85 -28.43
CA ASN A 76 34.38 -8.29 -28.84
C ASN A 76 33.73 -9.13 -27.73
N GLU A 77 34.46 -10.08 -27.15
CA GLU A 77 33.97 -10.90 -26.03
C GLU A 77 33.60 -10.03 -24.83
N LEU A 78 34.45 -9.07 -24.46
CA LEU A 78 34.18 -8.16 -23.34
C LEU A 78 32.95 -7.28 -23.59
N LYS A 79 32.77 -6.82 -24.84
CA LYS A 79 31.60 -6.04 -25.23
C LYS A 79 30.33 -6.89 -25.12
N ASP A 80 30.36 -8.13 -25.57
CA ASP A 80 29.20 -9.02 -25.52
C ASP A 80 28.84 -9.39 -24.07
N GLU A 81 29.84 -9.64 -23.21
CA GLU A 81 29.63 -9.86 -21.78
C GLU A 81 29.06 -8.62 -21.08
N THR A 82 29.57 -7.43 -21.40
CA THR A 82 29.04 -6.17 -20.86
C THR A 82 27.58 -5.98 -21.26
N ASN A 83 27.23 -6.25 -22.53
CA ASN A 83 25.84 -6.17 -22.99
C ASN A 83 24.94 -7.16 -22.25
N ARG A 84 25.41 -8.38 -22.00
CA ARG A 84 24.69 -9.39 -21.22
C ARG A 84 24.40 -8.91 -19.80
N GLN A 85 25.40 -8.32 -19.13
CA GLN A 85 25.24 -7.74 -17.79
C GLN A 85 24.27 -6.56 -17.78
N ILE A 86 24.30 -5.70 -18.80
CA ILE A 86 23.32 -4.60 -18.94
C ILE A 86 21.91 -5.15 -19.05
N MET A 87 21.69 -6.16 -19.91
CA MET A 87 20.36 -6.78 -20.06
C MET A 87 19.88 -7.43 -18.76
N GLN A 88 20.77 -8.12 -18.04
CA GLN A 88 20.44 -8.72 -16.74
C GLN A 88 20.05 -7.63 -15.72
N ALA A 89 20.85 -6.58 -15.59
CA ALA A 89 20.56 -5.49 -14.65
C ALA A 89 19.24 -4.78 -14.98
N GLN A 90 18.91 -4.63 -16.27
CA GLN A 90 17.62 -4.07 -16.70
C GLN A 90 16.45 -4.98 -16.30
N ALA A 91 16.59 -6.30 -16.45
CA ALA A 91 15.58 -7.26 -16.01
C ALA A 91 15.40 -7.22 -14.48
N ASP A 92 16.50 -7.20 -13.73
CA ASP A 92 16.48 -7.12 -12.27
C ASP A 92 15.81 -5.83 -11.78
N ILE A 93 16.06 -4.69 -12.43
CA ILE A 93 15.40 -3.42 -12.12
C ILE A 93 13.88 -3.53 -12.31
N GLU A 94 13.43 -4.17 -13.39
CA GLU A 94 12.00 -4.28 -13.67
C GLU A 94 11.30 -5.22 -12.67
N ASP A 95 11.94 -6.32 -12.29
CA ASP A 95 11.43 -7.20 -11.25
C ASP A 95 11.37 -6.49 -9.88
N LEU A 96 12.41 -5.75 -9.51
CA LEU A 96 12.44 -4.98 -8.26
C LEU A 96 11.37 -3.90 -8.21
N LYS A 97 11.02 -3.25 -9.34
CA LYS A 97 9.90 -2.30 -9.39
C LYS A 97 8.57 -2.99 -9.10
N LYS A 98 8.36 -4.18 -9.66
CA LYS A 98 7.14 -4.96 -9.44
C LYS A 98 7.02 -5.36 -7.96
N GLN A 99 8.09 -5.90 -7.38
CA GLN A 99 8.12 -6.26 -5.96
C GLN A 99 7.89 -5.04 -5.05
N LEU A 100 8.44 -3.88 -5.42
CA LEU A 100 8.23 -2.64 -4.69
C LEU A 100 6.75 -2.22 -4.68
N GLU A 101 6.07 -2.34 -5.82
CA GLU A 101 4.66 -1.99 -5.91
C GLU A 101 3.77 -2.95 -5.10
N GLU A 102 4.05 -4.26 -5.17
CA GLU A 102 3.39 -5.27 -4.34
C GLU A 102 3.58 -4.98 -2.84
N SER A 103 4.80 -4.62 -2.43
CA SER A 103 5.11 -4.27 -1.03
C SER A 103 4.38 -3.00 -0.56
N LYS A 104 4.19 -1.99 -1.42
CA LYS A 104 3.38 -0.81 -1.08
C LYS A 104 1.92 -1.16 -0.83
N ILE A 105 1.35 -2.02 -1.66
CA ILE A 105 -0.03 -2.48 -1.51
C ILE A 105 -0.20 -3.22 -0.18
N GLU A 106 0.70 -4.15 0.14
CA GLU A 106 0.69 -4.86 1.42
C GLU A 106 0.80 -3.89 2.60
N ARG A 107 1.70 -2.89 2.50
CA ARG A 107 1.85 -1.87 3.54
C ARG A 107 0.57 -1.08 3.75
N GLN A 108 -0.07 -0.62 2.68
CA GLN A 108 -1.33 0.12 2.75
C GLN A 108 -2.43 -0.73 3.40
N GLN A 109 -2.59 -1.98 2.98
CA GLN A 109 -3.57 -2.90 3.57
C GLN A 109 -3.33 -3.10 5.06
N LYS A 110 -2.06 -3.21 5.48
CA LYS A 110 -1.69 -3.32 6.89
C LYS A 110 -2.01 -2.06 7.68
N GLU A 111 -1.73 -0.88 7.13
CA GLU A 111 -2.07 0.42 7.73
C GLU A 111 -3.59 0.58 7.88
N GLU A 112 -4.38 0.23 6.85
CA GLU A 112 -5.85 0.25 6.89
C GLU A 112 -6.40 -0.73 7.93
N CYS A 113 -5.89 -1.96 7.99
CA CYS A 113 -6.27 -2.94 9.01
C CYS A 113 -5.93 -2.46 10.43
N GLU A 114 -4.78 -1.83 10.61
CA GLU A 114 -4.37 -1.27 11.90
C GLU A 114 -5.26 -0.10 12.33
N ALA A 115 -5.66 0.76 11.39
CA ALA A 115 -6.61 1.84 11.65
C ALA A 115 -7.98 1.28 12.11
N ILE A 116 -8.49 0.25 11.45
CA ILE A 116 -9.73 -0.44 11.85
C ILE A 116 -9.55 -1.10 13.21
N ARG A 117 -8.42 -1.78 13.47
CA ARG A 117 -8.11 -2.41 14.76
C ARG A 117 -8.15 -1.39 15.90
N LYS A 118 -7.56 -0.21 15.71
CA LYS A 118 -7.60 0.89 16.69
C LYS A 118 -9.04 1.34 16.95
N LEU A 119 -9.85 1.53 15.91
CA LEU A 119 -11.25 1.92 16.06
C LEU A 119 -12.06 0.85 16.83
N ILE A 120 -11.85 -0.43 16.54
CA ILE A 120 -12.49 -1.55 17.26
C ILE A 120 -12.05 -1.56 18.72
N SER A 121 -10.75 -1.36 19.00
CA SER A 121 -10.21 -1.39 20.36
C SER A 121 -10.71 -0.24 21.25
N ALA A 122 -11.17 0.87 20.64
CA ALA A 122 -11.78 1.97 21.36
C ALA A 122 -13.22 1.68 21.82
N GLN A 123 -13.83 0.60 21.33
CA GLN A 123 -15.16 0.17 21.71
C GLN A 123 -15.10 -0.86 22.86
N PRO A 124 -16.07 -0.85 23.79
CA PRO A 124 -16.14 -1.84 24.85
C PRO A 124 -16.34 -3.26 24.28
N PRO A 125 -15.94 -4.30 25.03
CA PRO A 125 -16.18 -5.69 24.62
C PRO A 125 -17.67 -5.95 24.38
N ARG A 126 -17.97 -6.62 23.27
CA ARG A 126 -19.36 -6.95 22.90
C ARG A 126 -20.11 -7.69 24.02
N SER A 127 -19.42 -8.55 24.76
CA SER A 127 -19.98 -9.29 25.89
C SER A 127 -20.49 -8.36 27.00
N GLU A 128 -19.75 -7.29 27.31
CA GLU A 128 -20.15 -6.29 28.30
C GLU A 128 -21.37 -5.51 27.82
N THR A 129 -21.35 -5.03 26.58
CA THR A 129 -22.51 -4.33 26.00
C THR A 129 -23.75 -5.24 25.96
N GLN A 130 -23.58 -6.53 25.64
CA GLN A 130 -24.67 -7.51 25.67
C GLN A 130 -25.22 -7.74 27.08
N LYS A 131 -24.36 -7.78 28.09
CA LYS A 131 -24.78 -7.90 29.49
C LYS A 131 -25.60 -6.68 29.93
N VAL A 132 -25.12 -5.47 29.62
CA VAL A 132 -25.85 -4.22 29.91
C VAL A 132 -27.20 -4.19 29.20
N ILE A 133 -27.26 -4.58 27.92
CA ILE A 133 -28.53 -4.69 27.18
C ILE A 133 -29.49 -5.66 27.88
N HIS A 134 -28.99 -6.80 28.35
CA HIS A 134 -29.83 -7.79 29.04
C HIS A 134 -30.37 -7.25 30.38
N GLU A 135 -29.50 -6.62 31.17
CA GLU A 135 -29.88 -6.00 32.45
C GLU A 135 -30.92 -4.90 32.26
N LEU A 136 -30.71 -3.98 31.30
CA LEU A 136 -31.67 -2.93 30.97
C LEU A 136 -33.02 -3.49 30.50
N LYS A 137 -33.02 -4.55 29.68
CA LYS A 137 -34.26 -5.22 29.26
C LYS A 137 -35.03 -5.83 30.44
N LYS A 138 -34.31 -6.40 31.40
CA LYS A 138 -34.90 -6.95 32.61
C LYS A 138 -35.53 -5.84 33.47
N GLU A 139 -34.80 -4.75 33.67
CA GLU A 139 -35.28 -3.58 34.42
C GLU A 139 -36.53 -2.96 33.79
N ILE A 140 -36.56 -2.80 32.46
CA ILE A 140 -37.75 -2.33 31.73
C ILE A 140 -38.95 -3.23 32.02
N ALA A 141 -38.79 -4.56 31.94
CA ALA A 141 -39.88 -5.49 32.19
C ALA A 141 -40.38 -5.43 33.64
N GLU A 142 -39.48 -5.23 34.61
CA GLU A 142 -39.83 -5.04 36.03
C GLU A 142 -40.63 -3.74 36.23
N LEU A 143 -40.16 -2.62 35.66
CA LEU A 143 -40.85 -1.32 35.72
C LEU A 143 -42.22 -1.35 35.04
N GLU A 144 -42.35 -2.02 33.90
CA GLU A 144 -43.63 -2.20 33.22
C GLU A 144 -44.63 -2.99 34.08
N ALA A 145 -44.15 -4.05 34.77
CA ALA A 145 -44.97 -4.83 35.68
C ALA A 145 -45.43 -4.01 36.89
N GLU A 146 -44.52 -3.24 37.50
CA GLU A 146 -44.82 -2.35 38.63
C GLU A 146 -45.80 -1.24 38.25
N ASN A 147 -45.59 -0.59 37.09
CA ASN A 147 -46.50 0.42 36.57
C ASN A 147 -47.89 -0.17 36.33
N THR A 148 -47.97 -1.37 35.76
CA THR A 148 -49.25 -2.06 35.56
C THR A 148 -49.93 -2.40 36.90
N ALA A 149 -49.17 -2.85 37.90
CA ALA A 149 -49.70 -3.11 39.24
C ALA A 149 -50.21 -1.83 39.92
N SER A 150 -49.46 -0.74 39.83
CA SER A 150 -49.83 0.58 40.35
C SER A 150 -51.09 1.11 39.69
N TRP A 151 -51.23 0.98 38.37
CA TRP A 151 -52.45 1.34 37.64
C TRP A 151 -53.67 0.55 38.12
N ARG A 152 -53.52 -0.76 38.32
CA ARG A 152 -54.60 -1.61 38.86
C ARG A 152 -55.00 -1.18 40.26
N LEU A 153 -54.03 -0.85 41.12
CA LEU A 153 -54.28 -0.37 42.47
C LEU A 153 -55.01 0.99 42.46
N LEU A 154 -54.57 1.91 41.61
CA LEU A 154 -55.21 3.22 41.45
C LEU A 154 -56.67 3.08 41.04
N GLU A 155 -56.96 2.24 40.04
CA GLU A 155 -58.35 1.99 39.61
C GLU A 155 -59.19 1.32 40.69
N LEU A 156 -58.62 0.40 41.47
CA LEU A 156 -59.31 -0.17 42.62
C LEU A 156 -59.66 0.92 43.66
N ARG A 157 -58.72 1.83 43.97
CA ARG A 157 -58.97 2.94 44.90
C ARG A 157 -60.03 3.91 44.37
N LYS A 158 -60.01 4.24 43.08
CA LYS A 158 -61.07 5.06 42.46
C LYS A 158 -62.45 4.41 42.64
N LYS A 159 -62.56 3.10 42.40
CA LYS A 159 -63.82 2.36 42.61
C LYS A 159 -64.26 2.36 44.08
N GLN A 160 -63.33 2.17 45.01
CA GLN A 160 -63.62 2.22 46.45
C GLN A 160 -64.09 3.61 46.90
N PHE A 161 -63.47 4.68 46.39
CA PHE A 161 -63.91 6.05 46.67
C PHE A 161 -65.29 6.36 46.07
N ALA A 162 -65.55 5.92 44.84
CA ALA A 162 -66.87 6.07 44.23
C ALA A 162 -67.98 5.39 45.05
N LEU A 163 -67.71 4.18 45.56
CA LEU A 163 -68.64 3.48 46.45
C LEU A 163 -68.85 4.24 47.77
N LEU A 164 -67.78 4.77 48.38
CA LEU A 164 -67.89 5.55 49.61
C LEU A 164 -68.76 6.80 49.40
N LEU A 165 -68.57 7.52 48.30
CA LEU A 165 -69.38 8.69 47.96
C LEU A 165 -70.85 8.32 47.80
N HIS A 166 -71.15 7.22 47.10
CA HIS A 166 -72.53 6.73 46.96
C HIS A 166 -73.20 6.44 48.31
N VAL A 167 -72.48 5.80 49.24
CA VAL A 167 -73.01 5.52 50.59
C VAL A 167 -73.20 6.82 51.38
N VAL A 168 -72.31 7.81 51.22
CA VAL A 168 -72.48 9.13 51.84
C VAL A 168 -73.73 9.83 51.29
N ASP A 169 -73.94 9.80 49.98
CA ASP A 169 -75.10 10.39 49.33
C ASP A 169 -76.41 9.69 49.80
N GLU A 170 -76.44 8.36 49.87
CA GLU A 170 -77.58 7.60 50.41
C GLU A 170 -77.90 7.96 51.87
N LEU A 171 -76.88 8.09 52.71
CA LEU A 171 -77.06 8.49 54.11
C LEU A 171 -77.59 9.93 54.21
N GLN A 172 -77.11 10.84 53.36
CA GLN A 172 -77.63 12.21 53.31
C GLN A 172 -79.09 12.24 52.87
N GLU A 173 -79.46 11.50 51.82
CA GLU A 173 -80.85 11.38 51.35
C GLU A 173 -81.75 10.79 52.45
N THR A 174 -81.30 9.73 53.13
CA THR A 174 -82.04 9.12 54.24
C THR A 174 -82.25 10.11 55.39
N MET A 175 -81.22 10.88 55.76
CA MET A 175 -81.32 11.90 56.81
C MET A 175 -82.27 13.03 56.40
N GLU A 176 -82.22 13.48 55.14
CA GLU A 176 -83.14 14.50 54.61
C GLU A 176 -84.59 14.01 54.62
N ASP A 177 -84.83 12.76 54.23
CA ASP A 177 -86.15 12.12 54.27
C ASP A 177 -86.68 11.94 55.70
N GLU A 178 -85.84 11.49 56.64
CA GLU A 178 -86.19 11.41 58.06
C GLU A 178 -86.55 12.80 58.61
N GLN A 179 -85.77 13.82 58.28
CA GLN A 179 -85.98 15.20 58.72
C GLN A 179 -87.28 15.77 58.12
N LYS A 180 -87.59 15.44 56.86
CA LYS A 180 -88.84 15.83 56.19
C LYS A 180 -90.04 15.09 56.79
N SER A 181 -89.93 13.80 57.07
CA SER A 181 -90.95 13.00 57.76
C SER A 181 -91.23 13.53 59.16
N MET A 182 -90.21 13.92 59.92
CA MET A 182 -90.37 14.56 61.24
C MET A 182 -91.11 15.90 61.14
N VAL A 183 -90.82 16.71 60.12
CA VAL A 183 -91.54 17.97 59.87
C VAL A 183 -93.00 17.71 59.49
N GLU A 184 -93.27 16.71 58.67
CA GLU A 184 -94.63 16.30 58.27
C GLU A 184 -95.42 15.70 59.45
N GLU A 185 -94.81 14.91 60.33
CA GLU A 185 -95.44 14.45 61.58
C GLU A 185 -95.71 15.60 62.55
N MET A 186 -94.76 16.53 62.72
CA MET A 186 -94.96 17.73 63.54
C MET A 186 -96.12 18.57 63.00
N GLN A 187 -96.22 18.76 61.68
CA GLN A 187 -97.35 19.44 61.04
C GLN A 187 -98.66 18.69 61.18
N ARG A 188 -98.67 17.35 61.04
CA ARG A 188 -99.87 16.52 61.25
C ARG A 188 -100.38 16.59 62.69
N ASN A 189 -99.48 16.54 63.67
CA ASN A 189 -99.83 16.65 65.08
C ASN A 189 -100.37 18.05 65.44
N ILE A 190 -99.83 19.12 64.83
CA ILE A 190 -100.38 20.49 64.95
C ILE A 190 -101.78 20.58 64.32
N THR A 191 -102.04 19.91 63.20
CA THR A 191 -103.38 19.90 62.57
C THR A 191 -104.39 18.98 63.27
N ALA A 192 -103.94 17.91 63.94
CA ALA A 192 -104.80 17.00 64.71
C ALA A 192 -105.26 17.65 66.03
N ASP A 193 -104.38 18.39 66.71
CA ASP A 193 -104.74 19.18 67.91
C ASP A 193 -105.70 20.35 67.57
N GLY A 194 -105.67 20.83 66.31
CA GLY A 194 -106.64 21.79 65.78
C GLY A 194 -108.01 21.20 65.41
N ALA A 195 -108.14 19.88 65.25
CA ALA A 195 -109.39 19.21 64.88
C ALA A 195 -110.18 18.68 66.09
N GLU A 196 -109.51 18.33 67.20
CA GLU A 196 -110.20 17.97 68.46
C GLU A 196 -110.80 19.19 69.18
N ALA A 197 -110.32 20.42 68.91
CA ALA A 197 -110.88 21.65 69.46
C ALA A 197 -112.19 22.14 68.80
N MET A 198 -112.70 21.48 67.75
CA MET A 198 -113.95 21.83 67.06
C MET A 198 -115.12 20.84 67.30
N SER A 199 -115.02 19.95 68.30
CA SER A 199 -116.05 18.96 68.66
C SER A 199 -116.31 18.82 70.17
N ILE A 200 -116.31 19.92 70.92
CA ILE A 200 -116.90 19.97 72.27
C ILE A 200 -117.81 21.20 72.33
N ASP A 201 -119.07 20.93 72.70
CA ASP A 201 -120.28 21.77 72.71
C ASP A 201 -120.13 23.26 73.07
#